data_AF-M1QJV5-F1
#
_entry.id   AF-M1QJV5-F1
#
_cell.length_a   1.000
_cell.length_b   1.000
_cell.length_c   1.000
_cell.angle_alpha   90.00
_cell.angle_beta   90.00
_cell.angle_gamma   90.00
#
_symmetry.space_group_name_H-M   'P 1'
#
loop_
_entity.id
_entity.type
_entity.pdbx_description
1 polymer ?
#
loop_
_entity_poly.entity_id
_entity_poly.type
_entity_poly.pdbx_seq_one_letter_code
_entity_poly.pdbx_strand_id
1 'polypeptide(L)' 'MTENLQDKILEDAKEKGIEVVIYLTRGNRIVGKVLDQDKYTVLLKSESGTNLIYKHAISTVVIEEASEN' A
#
# COMPACT_ATOMS: atom_id res chain seq x y z
N MET A 1 -21.88 0.25 -5.36
CA MET A 1 -21.83 1.49 -6.17
C MET A 1 -21.16 2.53 -5.29
N THR A 2 -19.90 2.94 -5.41
CA THR A 2 -18.84 2.84 -6.43
C THR A 2 -17.65 2.24 -5.69
N GLU A 3 -17.04 1.15 -6.17
CA GLU A 3 -15.78 0.71 -5.56
C GLU A 3 -14.75 1.82 -5.83
N ASN A 4 -14.28 2.45 -4.75
CA ASN A 4 -13.26 3.49 -4.83
C ASN A 4 -12.00 2.86 -5.44
N LEU A 5 -11.43 3.50 -6.46
CA LEU A 5 -10.22 3.02 -7.13
C LEU A 5 -9.10 2.73 -6.13
N GLN A 6 -8.93 3.59 -5.11
CA GLN A 6 -7.96 3.36 -4.04
C GLN A 6 -8.26 2.07 -3.27
N ASP A 7 -9.53 1.84 -2.92
CA ASP A 7 -9.90 0.69 -2.10
C ASP A 7 -9.72 -0.61 -2.88
N LYS A 8 -10.14 -0.62 -4.15
CA LYS A 8 -9.93 -1.75 -5.06
C LYS A 8 -8.45 -2.09 -5.19
N ILE A 9 -7.61 -1.10 -5.47
CA ILE A 9 -6.17 -1.30 -5.67
C ILE A 9 -5.49 -1.86 -4.41
N LEU A 10 -5.82 -1.33 -3.22
CA LEU A 10 -5.19 -1.77 -1.97
C LEU A 10 -5.73 -3.12 -1.49
N GLU A 11 -7.01 -3.42 -1.72
CA GLU A 11 -7.57 -4.74 -1.41
C GLU A 11 -7.00 -5.81 -2.36
N ASP A 12 -6.92 -5.52 -3.66
CA ASP A 12 -6.31 -6.43 -4.64
C ASP A 12 -4.85 -6.75 -4.27
N ALA A 13 -4.07 -5.75 -3.84
CA ALA A 13 -2.68 -5.94 -3.40
C ALA A 13 -2.59 -6.80 -2.12
N LYS A 14 -3.50 -6.60 -1.17
CA LYS A 14 -3.60 -7.37 0.08
C LYS A 14 -3.99 -8.83 -0.20
N GLU A 15 -5.06 -9.05 -0.96
CA GLU A 15 -5.56 -10.40 -1.28
C GLU A 15 -4.53 -11.23 -2.05
N LYS A 16 -3.84 -10.61 -3.00
CA LYS A 16 -2.78 -11.27 -3.79
C LYS A 16 -1.43 -11.35 -3.04
N GLY A 17 -1.32 -10.70 -1.87
CA GLY A 17 -0.08 -10.63 -1.09
C GLY A 17 1.08 -9.98 -1.85
N ILE A 18 0.78 -9.04 -2.74
CA ILE A 18 1.73 -8.30 -3.57
C ILE A 18 2.50 -7.31 -2.69
N GLU A 19 3.80 -7.20 -2.94
CA GLU A 19 4.64 -6.20 -2.29
C GLU A 19 4.42 -4.83 -2.95
N VAL A 20 4.23 -3.81 -2.12
CA VAL A 20 4.02 -2.43 -2.55
C VAL A 20 5.15 -1.53 -2.08
N VAL A 21 5.43 -0.49 -2.87
CA VAL A 21 6.35 0.58 -2.48
C VAL A 21 5.53 1.84 -2.20
N ILE A 22 5.52 2.25 -0.94
CA ILE A 22 4.87 3.49 -0.49
C ILE A 22 5.91 4.61 -0.43
N TYR A 23 5.74 5.62 -1.27
CA TYR A 23 6.50 6.86 -1.20
C TYR A 23 5.78 7.86 -0.31
N LEU A 24 6.50 8.42 0.66
CA LEU A 24 6.00 9.46 1.53
C LEU A 24 6.23 10.84 0.91
N THR A 25 5.40 11.81 1.28
CA THR A 25 5.49 13.22 0.85
C THR A 25 6.85 13.87 1.13
N ARG A 26 7.62 13.34 2.08
CA ARG A 26 8.98 13.81 2.42
C ARG A 26 10.10 13.04 1.69
N GLY A 27 9.78 12.15 0.76
CA GLY A 27 10.73 11.45 -0.11
C GLY A 27 11.23 10.09 0.38
N ASN A 28 10.97 9.71 1.64
CA ASN A 28 11.27 8.36 2.12
C ASN A 28 10.34 7.33 1.46
N ARG A 29 10.84 6.13 1.21
CA ARG A 29 10.02 5.00 0.74
C ARG A 29 9.97 3.88 1.77
N ILE A 30 8.83 3.18 1.83
CA ILE A 30 8.63 1.99 2.65
C ILE A 30 8.17 0.87 1.71
N VAL A 31 8.86 -0.26 1.77
CA VAL A 31 8.53 -1.46 0.98
C VAL A 31 7.91 -2.48 1.92
N GLY A 32 6.81 -3.11 1.51
CA GLY A 32 6.15 -4.13 2.30
C GLY A 32 4.81 -4.59 1.74
N LYS A 33 4.09 -5.39 2.52
CA LYS A 33 2.78 -5.93 2.15
C LYS A 33 1.67 -5.22 2.91
N VAL A 34 0.57 -4.92 2.22
CA VAL A 34 -0.63 -4.35 2.84
C VAL A 34 -1.28 -5.43 3.71
N LEU A 35 -1.45 -5.15 5.00
CA LEU A 35 -2.17 -6.02 5.92
C LEU A 35 -3.64 -5.62 6.00
N ASP A 36 -3.91 -4.31 6.08
CA ASP A 36 -5.25 -3.77 6.18
C ASP A 36 -5.28 -2.28 5.81
N GLN A 37 -6.47 -1.74 5.58
CA GLN A 37 -6.64 -0.30 5.36
C GLN A 37 -8.02 0.20 5.80
N ASP A 38 -8.07 1.49 6.12
CA ASP A 38 -9.32 2.21 6.33
C ASP A 38 -9.33 3.52 5.52
N LYS A 39 -10.31 4.38 5.75
CA LYS A 39 -10.45 5.66 5.04
C LYS A 39 -9.21 6.58 5.16
N TYR A 40 -8.42 6.47 6.22
CA TYR A 40 -7.35 7.42 6.56
C TYR A 40 -5.96 6.78 6.69
N THR A 41 -5.88 5.47 6.83
CA THR A 41 -4.65 4.74 7.17
C THR A 41 -4.46 3.48 6.33
N VAL A 42 -3.21 3.07 6.21
CA VAL A 42 -2.78 1.79 5.63
C VAL A 42 -1.87 1.11 6.64
N LEU A 43 -2.17 -0.14 6.99
CA LEU A 43 -1.33 -0.98 7.82
C LEU A 43 -0.42 -1.81 6.91
N LEU A 44 0.89 -1.58 7.01
CA LEU A 44 1.90 -2.17 6.13
C LEU A 44 2.88 -3.03 6.94
N LYS A 45 3.11 -4.27 6.51
CA LYS A 45 4.17 -5.14 7.03
C LYS A 45 5.44 -4.98 6.19
N SER A 46 6.47 -4.39 6.76
CA SER A 46 7.82 -4.29 6.19
C SER A 46 8.80 -5.19 6.95
N GLU A 47 10.05 -5.22 6.49
CA GLU A 47 11.15 -5.90 7.20
C GLU A 47 11.40 -5.32 8.60
N SER A 48 11.24 -4.00 8.76
CA SER A 48 11.40 -3.31 10.04
C SER A 48 10.25 -3.54 11.02
N GLY A 49 9.16 -4.18 10.59
CA GLY A 49 8.00 -4.45 11.43
C GLY A 49 6.68 -4.02 10.80
N THR A 50 5.69 -3.76 11.65
CA THR A 50 4.36 -3.31 11.21
C THR A 50 4.27 -1.80 11.35
N ASN A 51 3.91 -1.11 10.26
CA ASN A 51 3.79 0.34 10.20
C ASN A 51 2.32 0.71 9.97
N LEU A 52 1.77 1.59 10.81
CA LEU A 52 0.51 2.26 10.53
C LEU A 52 0.81 3.60 9.85
N ILE A 53 0.47 3.72 8.57
CA ILE A 53 0.81 4.87 7.74
C ILE A 53 -0.45 5.69 7.48
N TYR A 54 -0.41 6.99 7.80
CA TYR A 54 -1.50 7.89 7.47
C TYR A 54 -1.47 8.27 5.99
N LYS A 55 -2.61 8.20 5.31
CA LYS A 55 -2.76 8.48 3.87
C LYS A 55 -2.32 9.91 3.49
N HIS A 56 -2.43 10.89 4.39
CA HIS A 56 -1.94 12.26 4.13
C HIS A 56 -0.41 12.36 4.02
N ALA A 57 0.31 11.37 4.55
CA ALA A 57 1.77 11.32 4.47
C ALA A 57 2.25 10.59 3.21
N ILE A 58 1.37 9.94 2.46
CA ILE A 58 1.67 9.17 1.25
C ILE A 58 1.58 10.09 0.03
N SER A 59 2.63 10.11 -0.80
CA SER A 59 2.60 10.76 -2.10
C SER A 59 2.19 9.80 -3.21
N THR A 60 2.66 8.55 -3.15
CA THR A 60 2.49 7.57 -4.22
C THR A 60 2.56 6.15 -3.68
N VAL A 61 1.73 5.25 -4.21
CA VAL A 61 1.81 3.80 -3.98
C VAL A 61 2.13 3.16 -5.32
N VAL A 62 3.24 2.41 -5.38
CA VAL A 62 3.64 1.63 -6.55
C VAL A 62 3.36 0.17 -6.25
N ILE A 63 2.71 -0.50 -7.20
CA ILE A 63 2.44 -1.94 -7.16
C ILE A 63 3.23 -2.52 -8.32
N GLU A 64 4.22 -3.34 -8.00
CA GLU A 64 4.92 -4.11 -9.02
C GLU A 64 4.12 -5.39 -9.24
N GLU A 65 3.22 -5.36 -10.23
CA GLU A 65 2.69 -6.60 -10.78
C GLU A 65 3.87 -7.38 -11.37
N ALA A 66 4.04 -8.62 -10.93
CA ALA A 66 5.01 -9.51 -11.57
C ALA A 66 4.64 -9.58 -13.04
N SER A 67 5.57 -9.21 -13.92
CA SER A 67 5.42 -9.38 -15.36
C SER A 67 4.96 -10.82 -15.62
N GLU A 68 3.75 -11.00 -16.15
CA GLU A 68 3.36 -12.28 -16.75
C GLU A 68 4.36 -12.55 -17.88
N ASN A 69 5.19 -13.59 -17.71
CA ASN A 69 6.02 -14.16 -18.77
C ASN A 69 5.14 -14.98 -19.72
#